data_AF-L9WQP2-F1
#
_entry.id   AF-L9WQP2-F1
#
_cell.length_a   1.000
_cell.length_b   1.000
_cell.length_c   1.000
_cell.angle_alpha   90.00
_cell.angle_beta   90.00
_cell.angle_gamma   90.00
#
_symmetry.space_group_name_H-M   'P 1'
#
loop_
_entity.id
_entity.type
_entity.pdbx_description
1 polymer ?
#
loop_
_entity_poly.entity_id
_entity_poly.type
_entity_poly.pdbx_seq_one_letter_code
_entity_poly.pdbx_strand_id
1 'polypeptide(L)'
;MIDRNGRIVFGALLVLVLILTVSAIAEFQYGIELFDYPLLSFLLFAGVAVVAPQLYLAMTDDHVPPRSRIQFAAVTTAVFAIVFAGIADGVRSLLIAAIGTCALFGLISYEVLIGYRSTGDESPTRAP
;
A
#
# COMPACT_ATOMS: atom_id res chain seq x y z
N MET A 1 0.29 -28.38 -0.22
CA MET A 1 1.47 -27.57 0.14
C MET A 1 1.14 -26.12 -0.15
N ILE A 2 1.26 -25.23 0.84
CA ILE A 2 0.96 -23.81 0.63
C ILE A 2 2.11 -23.20 -0.18
N ASP A 3 1.81 -22.55 -1.29
CA ASP A 3 2.81 -21.90 -2.14
C ASP A 3 3.47 -20.71 -1.42
N ARG A 4 4.65 -20.25 -1.87
CA ARG A 4 5.37 -19.09 -1.31
C ARG A 4 4.50 -17.84 -1.26
N ASN A 5 3.72 -17.58 -2.31
CA ASN A 5 2.74 -16.49 -2.32
C ASN A 5 1.68 -16.66 -1.23
N GLY A 6 1.16 -17.88 -1.08
CA GLY A 6 0.21 -18.22 -0.02
C GLY A 6 0.78 -17.95 1.37
N ARG A 7 2.05 -18.27 1.62
CA ARG A 7 2.72 -17.99 2.91
C ARG A 7 2.84 -16.51 3.21
N ILE A 8 3.14 -15.68 2.20
CA ILE A 8 3.34 -14.24 2.40
C ILE A 8 2.01 -13.54 2.61
N VAL A 9 0.98 -13.90 1.84
CA VAL A 9 -0.39 -13.39 2.07
C VAL A 9 -0.91 -13.83 3.44
N PHE A 10 -0.68 -15.09 3.82
CA PHE A 10 -1.06 -15.59 5.14
C PHE A 10 -0.26 -14.91 6.26
N GLY A 11 1.02 -14.62 6.04
CA GLY A 11 1.87 -13.87 6.96
C GLY A 11 1.37 -12.43 7.14
N ALA A 12 0.98 -11.76 6.06
CA ALA A 12 0.38 -10.42 6.11
C ALA A 12 -0.95 -10.43 6.88
N LEU A 13 -1.79 -11.44 6.64
CA LEU A 13 -3.02 -11.65 7.41
C LEU A 13 -2.73 -11.88 8.90
N LEU A 14 -1.73 -12.69 9.22
CA LEU A 14 -1.33 -12.96 10.60
C LEU A 14 -0.81 -11.68 11.27
N VAL A 15 0.00 -10.88 10.58
CA VAL A 15 0.47 -9.58 11.06
C VAL A 15 -0.71 -8.63 11.30
N LEU A 16 -1.69 -8.59 10.39
CA LEU A 16 -2.90 -7.80 10.57
C LEU A 16 -3.68 -8.23 11.82
N VAL A 17 -3.89 -9.55 12.00
CA VAL A 17 -4.57 -10.10 13.18
C VAL A 17 -3.79 -9.78 14.45
N LEU A 18 -2.46 -9.84 14.41
CA LEU A 18 -1.61 -9.50 15.54
C LEU A 18 -1.71 -8.01 15.90
N ILE A 19 -1.69 -7.11 14.91
CA ILE A 19 -1.89 -5.67 15.12
C ILE A 19 -3.25 -5.40 15.77
N LEU A 20 -4.32 -6.00 15.24
CA LEU A 20 -5.67 -5.86 15.79
C LEU A 20 -5.75 -6.41 17.23
N THR A 21 -5.13 -7.56 17.50
CA THR A 21 -5.13 -8.18 18.82
C THR A 21 -4.36 -7.33 19.84
N VAL A 22 -3.17 -6.85 19.47
CA VAL A 22 -2.38 -5.95 20.33
C VAL A 22 -3.12 -4.64 20.58
N SER A 23 -3.77 -4.08 19.55
CA SER A 23 -4.62 -2.89 19.68
C SER A 23 -5.75 -3.11 20.68
N ALA A 24 -6.50 -4.21 20.55
CA ALA A 24 -7.60 -4.53 21.46
C ALA A 24 -7.14 -4.76 22.91
N ILE A 25 -5.99 -5.41 23.09
CA ILE A 25 -5.39 -5.60 24.43
C ILE A 25 -4.94 -4.26 25.01
N ALA A 26 -4.31 -3.40 24.21
CA ALA A 26 -3.83 -2.09 24.65
C ALA A 26 -5.00 -1.18 25.09
N GLU A 27 -6.09 -1.20 24.34
CA GLU A 27 -7.33 -0.50 24.69
C GLU A 27 -7.93 -1.06 25.99
N PHE A 28 -8.07 -2.39 26.09
CA PHE A 28 -8.68 -3.02 27.26
C PHE A 28 -7.86 -2.85 28.55
N GLN A 29 -6.53 -2.91 28.48
CA GLN A 29 -5.67 -2.85 29.66
C GLN A 29 -5.23 -1.42 30.03
N TYR A 30 -4.95 -0.58 29.04
CA TYR A 30 -4.33 0.73 29.27
C TYR A 30 -5.25 1.90 28.88
N GLY A 31 -6.41 1.62 28.27
CA GLY A 31 -7.30 2.66 27.73
C GLY A 31 -6.67 3.45 26.59
N ILE A 32 -5.64 2.88 25.93
CA ILE A 32 -4.95 3.54 24.83
C ILE A 32 -5.60 3.06 23.53
N GLU A 33 -6.37 3.94 22.90
CA GLU A 33 -6.93 3.66 21.58
C GLU A 33 -5.87 3.94 20.51
N LEU A 34 -5.65 2.97 19.62
CA LEU A 34 -4.71 3.17 18.50
C LEU A 34 -5.16 4.33 17.59
N PHE A 35 -6.46 4.63 17.59
CA PHE A 35 -7.06 5.75 16.86
C PHE A 35 -6.66 7.13 17.40
N ASP A 36 -6.19 7.25 18.65
CA ASP A 36 -5.59 8.48 19.19
C ASP A 36 -4.29 8.87 18.46
N TYR A 37 -3.68 7.88 17.78
CA TYR A 37 -2.46 8.02 17.00
C TYR A 37 -2.73 7.68 15.53
N PRO A 38 -3.53 8.49 14.80
CA PRO A 38 -4.04 8.15 13.48
C PRO A 38 -2.94 7.97 12.44
N LEU A 39 -1.84 8.72 12.55
CA LEU A 39 -0.67 8.56 11.66
C LEU A 39 0.01 7.21 11.88
N LEU A 40 0.19 6.79 13.15
CA LEU A 40 0.83 5.53 13.48
C LEU A 40 -0.06 4.35 13.08
N SER A 41 -1.35 4.45 13.35
CA SER A 41 -2.35 3.49 12.89
C SER A 41 -2.37 3.36 11.37
N PHE A 42 -2.37 4.47 10.64
CA PHE A 42 -2.27 4.46 9.18
C PHE A 42 -1.00 3.73 8.70
N LEU A 43 0.16 4.01 9.28
CA LEU A 43 1.41 3.35 8.90
C LEU A 43 1.40 1.85 9.21
N LEU A 44 0.80 1.43 10.33
CA LEU A 44 0.68 0.02 10.68
C LEU A 44 -0.28 -0.73 9.75
N PHE A 45 -1.49 -0.20 9.55
CA PHE A 45 -2.51 -0.87 8.75
C PHE A 45 -2.22 -0.78 7.25
N ALA A 46 -2.03 0.43 6.72
CA ALA A 46 -1.78 0.60 5.30
C ALA A 46 -0.36 0.20 4.94
N GLY A 47 0.63 0.68 5.69
CA GLY A 47 2.05 0.45 5.39
C GLY A 47 2.48 -0.99 5.67
N VAL A 48 2.43 -1.42 6.93
CA VAL A 48 3.02 -2.70 7.36
C VAL A 48 2.15 -3.89 6.98
N ALA A 49 0.85 -3.84 7.28
CA ALA A 49 -0.03 -5.00 7.09
C ALA A 49 -0.39 -5.23 5.61
N VAL A 50 -0.43 -4.18 4.80
CA VAL A 50 -0.92 -4.27 3.40
C VAL A 50 0.17 -3.97 2.38
N VAL A 51 0.74 -2.77 2.40
CA VAL A 51 1.63 -2.28 1.33
C VAL A 51 2.98 -3.02 1.33
N ALA A 52 3.60 -3.21 2.49
CA ALA A 52 4.91 -3.83 2.59
C ALA A 52 4.94 -5.26 2.01
N PRO A 53 3.98 -6.17 2.33
CA PRO A 53 3.90 -7.48 1.68
C PRO A 53 3.73 -7.41 0.16
N GLN A 54 2.92 -6.47 -0.33
CA GLN A 54 2.65 -6.35 -1.77
C GLN A 54 3.87 -5.84 -2.54
N LEU A 55 4.60 -4.88 -1.97
CA LEU A 55 5.86 -4.39 -2.54
C LEU A 55 6.96 -5.44 -2.46
N TYR A 56 7.05 -6.18 -1.36
CA TYR A 56 7.98 -7.31 -1.24
C TYR A 56 7.71 -8.38 -2.30
N LEU A 57 6.44 -8.72 -2.53
CA LEU A 57 6.05 -9.65 -3.57
C LEU A 57 6.33 -9.10 -4.97
N ALA A 58 6.10 -7.81 -5.22
CA ALA A 58 6.42 -7.17 -6.49
C ALA A 58 7.92 -7.26 -6.83
N MET A 59 8.79 -7.29 -5.82
CA MET A 59 10.24 -7.42 -6.03
C MET A 59 10.73 -8.87 -6.12
N THR A 60 9.97 -9.85 -5.60
CA THR A 60 10.53 -11.19 -5.33
C THR A 60 9.73 -12.35 -5.92
N ASP A 61 8.59 -12.07 -6.56
CA ASP A 61 7.74 -13.04 -7.24
C ASP A 61 7.58 -12.68 -8.72
N ASP A 62 7.93 -13.62 -9.59
CA ASP A 62 7.84 -13.47 -11.05
C ASP A 62 6.52 -14.03 -11.62
N HIS A 63 5.70 -14.73 -10.81
CA HIS A 63 4.46 -15.37 -11.31
C HIS A 63 3.33 -14.37 -11.52
N VAL A 64 3.29 -13.31 -10.71
CA VAL A 64 2.29 -12.23 -10.84
C VAL A 64 3.01 -10.96 -11.29
N PRO A 65 2.53 -10.27 -12.33
CA PRO A 65 3.14 -9.03 -12.80
C PRO A 65 3.37 -8.03 -11.66
N PRO A 66 4.60 -7.54 -11.44
CA PRO A 66 4.90 -6.56 -10.38
C PRO A 66 4.01 -5.32 -10.44
N ARG A 67 3.62 -4.91 -11.65
CA ARG A 67 2.75 -3.77 -11.92
C ARG A 67 1.42 -3.84 -11.18
N SER A 68 0.74 -4.99 -11.16
CA SER A 68 -0.58 -5.11 -10.50
C SER A 68 -0.46 -4.98 -8.98
N ARG A 69 0.64 -5.49 -8.40
CA ARG A 69 0.93 -5.38 -6.97
C ARG A 69 1.25 -3.95 -6.55
N ILE A 70 2.00 -3.22 -7.38
CA ILE A 70 2.31 -1.79 -7.16
C ILE A 70 1.04 -0.94 -7.28
N GLN A 71 0.20 -1.18 -8.30
CA GLN A 71 -1.10 -0.53 -8.45
C GLN A 71 -1.98 -0.75 -7.22
N PHE A 72 -2.12 -2.00 -6.77
CA PHE A 72 -2.88 -2.33 -5.57
C PHE A 72 -2.34 -1.60 -4.34
N ALA A 73 -1.02 -1.65 -4.12
CA ALA A 73 -0.38 -0.98 -2.99
C ALA A 73 -0.65 0.54 -2.97
N ALA A 74 -0.51 1.21 -4.12
CA ALA A 74 -0.75 2.65 -4.23
C ALA A 74 -2.24 3.01 -4.01
N VAL A 75 -3.17 2.27 -4.64
CA VAL A 75 -4.61 2.49 -4.48
C VAL A 75 -5.05 2.26 -3.04
N THR A 76 -4.62 1.15 -2.42
CA THR A 76 -4.96 0.84 -1.04
C THR A 76 -4.38 1.87 -0.08
N THR A 77 -3.13 2.33 -0.30
CA THR A 77 -2.55 3.45 0.47
C THR A 77 -3.44 4.69 0.43
N ALA A 78 -3.94 5.05 -0.75
CA ALA A 78 -4.81 6.22 -0.91
C ALA A 78 -6.17 6.05 -0.23
N VAL A 79 -6.78 4.87 -0.33
CA VAL A 79 -8.05 4.55 0.36
C VAL A 79 -7.89 4.66 1.87
N PHE A 80 -6.84 4.03 2.43
CA PHE A 80 -6.55 4.15 3.86
C PHE A 80 -6.23 5.59 4.26
N ALA A 81 -5.53 6.34 3.43
CA ALA A 81 -5.22 7.73 3.70
C ALA A 81 -6.50 8.57 3.82
N ILE A 82 -7.50 8.36 2.96
CA ILE A 82 -8.79 9.06 3.05
C ILE A 82 -9.49 8.76 4.39
N VAL A 83 -9.56 7.47 4.76
CA VAL A 83 -10.21 7.03 6.00
C VAL A 83 -9.50 7.62 7.22
N PHE A 84 -8.18 7.51 7.28
CA PHE A 84 -7.39 7.97 8.44
C PHE A 84 -7.21 9.48 8.50
N ALA A 85 -7.21 10.19 7.36
CA ALA A 85 -7.18 11.65 7.34
C ALA A 85 -8.51 12.25 7.83
N GLY A 86 -9.65 11.57 7.58
CA GLY A 86 -10.97 12.03 8.02
C GLY A 86 -11.19 11.97 9.53
N ILE A 87 -10.42 11.14 10.25
CA ILE A 87 -10.47 11.02 11.72
C ILE A 87 -9.29 11.74 12.40
N ALA A 88 -8.36 12.31 11.64
CA ALA A 88 -7.19 13.00 12.17
C ALA A 88 -7.40 14.52 12.12
N ASP A 89 -6.83 15.23 13.10
CA ASP A 89 -6.86 16.69 13.14
C ASP A 89 -5.52 17.35 12.77
N GLY A 90 -5.62 18.55 12.21
CA GLY A 90 -4.50 19.45 11.95
C GLY A 90 -3.42 18.85 11.05
N VAL A 91 -2.16 18.95 11.50
CA VAL A 91 -0.98 18.53 10.71
C VAL A 91 -0.99 17.03 10.39
N ARG A 92 -1.56 16.19 11.27
CA ARG A 92 -1.61 14.73 11.05
C ARG A 92 -2.49 14.38 9.85
N SER A 93 -3.65 15.01 9.73
CA SER A 93 -4.54 14.85 8.57
C SER A 93 -3.84 15.24 7.27
N LEU A 94 -3.16 16.39 7.27
CA LEU A 94 -2.42 16.88 6.10
C LEU A 94 -1.29 15.93 5.69
N LEU A 95 -0.54 15.39 6.65
CA LEU A 95 0.51 14.40 6.37
C LEU A 95 -0.05 13.11 5.76
N ILE A 96 -1.13 12.57 6.34
CA ILE A 96 -1.76 11.34 5.84
C ILE A 96 -2.31 11.57 4.42
N ALA A 97 -3.02 12.68 4.21
CA ALA A 97 -3.53 13.05 2.90
C ALA A 97 -2.42 13.26 1.87
N ALA A 98 -1.31 13.89 2.25
CA ALA A 98 -0.14 14.05 1.40
C ALA A 98 0.47 12.70 0.99
N ILE A 99 0.62 11.75 1.93
CA ILE A 99 1.12 10.40 1.64
C ILE A 99 0.20 9.69 0.63
N GLY A 100 -1.11 9.70 0.87
CA GLY A 100 -2.08 9.10 -0.05
C GLY A 100 -2.05 9.74 -1.45
N THR A 101 -1.96 11.06 -1.50
CA THR A 101 -1.88 11.81 -2.76
C THR A 101 -0.58 11.49 -3.51
N CYS A 102 0.56 11.47 -2.83
CA CYS A 102 1.84 11.11 -3.42
C CYS A 102 1.85 9.67 -3.94
N ALA A 103 1.18 8.73 -3.26
CA ALA A 103 1.06 7.36 -3.73
C ALA A 103 0.33 7.27 -5.08
N LEU A 104 -0.81 7.96 -5.22
CA LEU A 104 -1.54 8.02 -6.50
C LEU A 104 -0.77 8.79 -7.57
N PHE A 105 -0.18 9.92 -7.21
CA PHE A 105 0.59 10.73 -8.15
C PHE A 105 1.81 9.94 -8.68
N GLY A 106 2.51 9.23 -7.81
CA GLY A 106 3.60 8.34 -8.18
C GLY A 106 3.14 7.21 -9.12
N LEU A 107 1.99 6.60 -8.82
CA LEU A 107 1.41 5.57 -9.69
C LEU A 107 1.08 6.12 -11.08
N ILE A 108 0.37 7.25 -11.16
CA ILE A 108 0.01 7.88 -12.43
C ILE A 108 1.26 8.24 -13.23
N SER A 109 2.27 8.85 -12.57
CA SER A 109 3.53 9.21 -13.22
C SER A 109 4.25 7.99 -13.78
N TYR A 110 4.27 6.89 -13.02
CA TYR A 110 4.85 5.62 -13.46
C TYR A 110 4.12 5.04 -14.67
N GLU A 111 2.79 5.04 -14.65
CA GLU A 111 1.96 4.51 -15.74
C GLU A 111 2.10 5.34 -17.02
N VAL A 112 2.13 6.67 -16.91
CA VAL A 112 2.36 7.57 -18.04
C VAL A 112 3.75 7.34 -18.64
N LEU A 113 4.78 7.19 -17.80
CA LEU A 113 6.15 6.95 -18.27
C LEU A 113 6.28 5.63 -19.03
N ILE A 114 5.63 4.56 -18.55
CA ILE A 114 5.62 3.27 -19.22
C ILE A 114 4.84 3.34 -20.53
N GLY A 115 3.65 3.94 -20.51
CA GLY A 115 2.83 4.11 -21.71
C GLY A 115 3.58 4.88 -22.80
N TYR A 116 4.29 5.95 -22.42
CA TYR A 116 5.11 6.72 -23.33
C TYR A 116 6.24 5.90 -23.97
N ARG A 117 6.93 5.08 -23.18
CA ARG A 117 8.00 4.20 -23.69
C ARG A 117 7.47 3.15 -24.66
N SER A 118 6.32 2.53 -24.36
CA SER A 118 5.74 1.51 -25.25
C SER A 118 5.35 2.06 -26.63
N THR A 119 4.92 3.32 -26.71
CA THR A 119 4.57 3.95 -28.00
C THR A 119 5.80 4.44 -28.77
N GLY A 120 6.91 4.73 -28.09
CA GLY A 120 8.17 5.15 -28.73
C GLY A 120 8.91 4.02 -29.46
N ASP A 121 8.73 2.77 -29.02
CA ASP A 121 9.30 1.58 -29.68
C ASP A 121 8.54 1.16 -30.95
N GLU A 122 7.34 1.71 -31.18
CA GLU A 122 6.62 1.64 -32.47
C GLU A 122 7.10 2.76 -33.41
N SER A 123 8.38 2.74 -33.81
CA SER A 123 8.86 3.54 -34.94
C SER A 123 8.87 2.71 -36.23
N PRO A 124 8.53 3.32 -37.38
CA PRO A 124 7.81 2.67 -38.47
C PRO A 124 8.67 1.63 -39.18
N THR A 125 8.08 0.45 -39.40
CA THR A 125 8.54 -0.53 -40.38
C THR A 125 8.83 0.19 -41.69
N ARG A 126 10.12 0.41 -41.95
CA ARG A 126 10.63 0.72 -43.29
C ARG A 126 10.15 -0.37 -44.24
N ALA A 127 9.39 0.00 -45.25
CA ALA A 127 9.56 -0.52 -46.61
C ALA A 127 8.62 0.20 -47.58
N PRO A 128 8.95 0.24 -48.89
CA PRO A 128 10.26 0.16 -49.53
C PRO A 128 10.71 1.51 -50.16
#